data_AF-A0A7L3DU27-F1
#
_entry.id   AF-A0A7L3DU27-F1
#
_cell.length_a   1.000
_cell.length_b   1.000
_cell.length_c   1.000
_cell.angle_alpha   90.00
_cell.angle_beta   90.00
_cell.angle_gamma   90.00
#
_symmetry.space_group_name_H-M   'P 1'
#
loop_
_entity.id
_entity.type
_entity.pdbx_description
1 polymer ?
#
loop_
_entity_poly.entity_id
_entity_poly.type
_entity_poly.pdbx_seq_one_letter_code
_entity_poly.pdbx_strand_id
1 'polypeptide(L)'
;GKQVRTKLSQAFNHWLNVPEDKIQVIIEVTEMLHNASLLVDDIEDNSKLRRGFPVAHSIYGIPSVINCANYVYFLGLEKVLTLDHPDAVKVFTRQLLELHKGQGLDIYWRDTYTCPTEAEYKAMVLQKTGGLFGLAVGLMQLFSNYKRDLKPLLNTLGLFFQIRDDYANLHSKEYSENKSFCEDLTEGKFSFPTIHAIWSRPESTQVQNILRQRTENIDIKKYCVHYLENVGSFEYTRNTLKELESEAYKQIESLGGNPELVALVQQLSKMFKETEN
;
A
#
# COMPACT_ATOMS: atom_id res chain seq x y z
N GLY A 1 -7.27 -11.31 -6.98
CA GLY A 1 -7.24 -10.00 -6.26
C GLY A 1 -7.89 -8.93 -7.13
N LYS A 2 -8.19 -7.74 -6.59
CA LYS A 2 -8.98 -6.68 -7.28
C LYS A 2 -8.25 -5.98 -8.47
N GLN A 3 -7.06 -6.47 -8.89
CA GLN A 3 -6.24 -5.97 -10.04
C GLN A 3 -6.13 -4.44 -10.13
N VAL A 4 -6.03 -3.78 -8.98
CA VAL A 4 -6.03 -2.32 -8.87
C VAL A 4 -4.85 -1.70 -9.61
N ARG A 5 -3.67 -2.34 -9.58
CA ARG A 5 -2.45 -1.86 -10.25
C ARG A 5 -2.55 -1.94 -11.77
N THR A 6 -3.15 -3.01 -12.30
CA THR A 6 -3.51 -3.12 -13.72
C THR A 6 -4.46 -2.01 -14.14
N LYS A 7 -5.57 -1.81 -13.40
CA LYS A 7 -6.54 -0.75 -13.68
C LYS A 7 -5.92 0.65 -13.60
N LEU A 8 -5.02 0.86 -12.64
CA LEU A 8 -4.28 2.11 -12.51
C LEU A 8 -3.34 2.31 -13.70
N SER A 9 -2.61 1.28 -14.14
CA SER A 9 -1.75 1.36 -15.33
C SER A 9 -2.56 1.71 -16.58
N GLN A 10 -3.73 1.10 -16.76
CA GLN A 10 -4.67 1.42 -17.84
C GLN A 10 -5.16 2.87 -17.74
N ALA A 11 -5.58 3.30 -16.55
CA ALA A 11 -6.02 4.68 -16.34
C ALA A 11 -4.91 5.69 -16.63
N PHE A 12 -3.67 5.45 -16.22
CA PHE A 12 -2.54 6.32 -16.57
C PHE A 12 -2.19 6.28 -18.07
N ASN A 13 -2.52 5.19 -18.77
CA ASN A 13 -2.32 5.09 -20.21
C ASN A 13 -3.20 6.06 -21.00
N HIS A 14 -4.31 6.53 -20.42
CA HIS A 14 -5.13 7.62 -20.96
C HIS A 14 -4.28 8.86 -21.30
N TRP A 15 -3.29 9.18 -20.46
CA TRP A 15 -2.36 10.28 -20.72
C TRP A 15 -1.10 9.83 -21.45
N LEU A 16 -0.55 8.66 -21.07
CA LEU A 16 0.78 8.25 -21.50
C LEU A 16 0.79 7.63 -22.90
N ASN A 17 -0.33 7.07 -23.38
CA ASN A 17 -0.49 6.49 -24.71
C ASN A 17 0.72 5.60 -25.12
N VAL A 18 1.07 4.67 -24.25
CA VAL A 18 2.18 3.73 -24.42
C VAL A 18 1.78 2.66 -25.44
N PRO A 19 2.69 2.22 -26.34
CA PRO A 19 2.43 1.12 -27.25
C PRO A 19 1.96 -0.15 -26.52
N GLU A 20 0.99 -0.85 -27.11
CA GLU A 20 0.30 -2.00 -26.49
C GLU A 20 1.28 -3.12 -26.08
N ASP A 21 2.29 -3.40 -26.91
CA ASP A 21 3.32 -4.39 -26.63
C ASP A 21 4.16 -4.02 -25.39
N LYS A 22 4.41 -2.73 -25.18
CA LYS A 22 5.20 -2.24 -24.03
C LYS A 22 4.38 -2.17 -22.75
N ILE A 23 3.13 -1.69 -22.81
CA ILE A 23 2.28 -1.61 -21.61
C ILE A 23 1.97 -3.00 -21.05
N GLN A 24 1.76 -4.01 -21.91
CA GLN A 24 1.53 -5.38 -21.47
C GLN A 24 2.71 -5.92 -20.66
N VAL A 25 3.94 -5.70 -21.13
CA VAL A 25 5.16 -6.08 -20.38
C VAL A 25 5.25 -5.33 -19.05
N ILE A 26 4.95 -4.03 -19.02
CA ILE A 26 4.99 -3.22 -17.79
C ILE A 26 3.96 -3.70 -16.75
N ILE A 27 2.74 -4.03 -17.19
CA ILE A 27 1.69 -4.58 -16.33
C ILE A 27 2.15 -5.92 -15.74
N GLU A 28 2.71 -6.81 -16.56
CA GLU A 28 3.19 -8.12 -16.11
C GLU A 28 4.31 -7.98 -15.06
N VAL A 29 5.31 -7.13 -15.33
CA VAL A 29 6.38 -6.83 -14.36
C VAL A 29 5.78 -6.32 -13.05
N THR A 30 4.86 -5.37 -13.12
CA THR A 30 4.26 -4.75 -11.93
C THR A 30 3.49 -5.76 -11.09
N GLU A 31 2.73 -6.65 -11.73
CA GLU A 31 1.98 -7.71 -11.04
C GLU A 31 2.90 -8.82 -10.48
N MET A 32 3.95 -9.20 -11.21
CA MET A 32 4.95 -10.15 -10.69
C MET A 32 5.59 -9.62 -9.41
N LEU A 33 6.08 -8.39 -9.44
CA LEU A 33 6.69 -7.75 -8.28
C LEU A 33 5.69 -7.51 -7.14
N HIS A 34 4.44 -7.15 -7.46
CA HIS A 34 3.41 -6.99 -6.44
C HIS A 34 3.13 -8.31 -5.69
N ASN A 35 2.97 -9.41 -6.41
CA ASN A 35 2.68 -10.69 -5.76
C ASN A 35 3.93 -11.24 -5.05
N ALA A 36 5.13 -11.04 -5.61
CA ALA A 36 6.38 -11.37 -4.92
C ALA A 36 6.54 -10.57 -3.62
N SER A 37 6.25 -9.27 -3.63
CA SER A 37 6.35 -8.45 -2.43
C SER A 37 5.36 -8.88 -1.35
N LEU A 38 4.13 -9.28 -1.73
CA LEU A 38 3.17 -9.82 -0.77
C LEU A 38 3.67 -11.11 -0.10
N LEU A 39 4.38 -11.98 -0.81
CA LEU A 39 4.95 -13.19 -0.23
C LEU A 39 6.02 -12.89 0.83
N VAL A 40 6.84 -11.85 0.60
CA VAL A 40 7.86 -11.41 1.56
C VAL A 40 7.21 -10.66 2.72
N ASP A 41 6.30 -9.72 2.44
CA ASP A 41 5.57 -8.91 3.43
C ASP A 41 4.80 -9.82 4.42
N ASP A 42 4.05 -10.82 3.92
CA ASP A 42 3.32 -11.77 4.78
C ASP A 42 4.28 -12.53 5.74
N ILE A 43 5.53 -12.78 5.35
CA ILE A 43 6.56 -13.41 6.21
C ILE A 43 7.12 -12.40 7.20
N GLU A 44 7.47 -11.19 6.74
CA GLU A 44 8.02 -10.11 7.56
C GLU A 44 7.04 -9.67 8.65
N ASP A 45 5.74 -9.74 8.37
CA ASP A 45 4.65 -9.37 9.26
C ASP A 45 4.09 -10.55 10.08
N ASN A 46 4.47 -11.81 9.77
CA ASN A 46 3.91 -13.01 10.40
C ASN A 46 2.38 -13.10 10.25
N SER A 47 1.87 -12.64 9.10
CA SER A 47 0.44 -12.66 8.76
C SER A 47 -0.10 -14.08 8.66
N LYS A 48 -1.42 -14.27 8.84
CA LYS A 48 -2.05 -15.62 8.81
C LYS A 48 -2.81 -15.86 7.53
N LEU A 49 -3.51 -14.85 7.03
CA LEU A 49 -4.36 -14.95 5.84
C LEU A 49 -4.01 -13.89 4.78
N ARG A 50 -4.06 -14.31 3.52
CA ARG A 50 -3.95 -13.44 2.35
C ARG A 50 -5.13 -13.71 1.43
N ARG A 51 -6.01 -12.71 1.28
CA ARG A 51 -7.21 -12.78 0.42
C ARG A 51 -8.15 -13.94 0.81
N GLY A 52 -8.26 -14.23 2.11
CA GLY A 52 -9.11 -15.29 2.66
C GLY A 52 -8.49 -16.69 2.63
N PHE A 53 -7.26 -16.84 2.14
CA PHE A 53 -6.54 -18.11 2.09
C PHE A 53 -5.34 -18.09 3.05
N PRO A 54 -4.90 -19.24 3.58
CA PRO A 54 -3.65 -19.33 4.33
C PRO A 54 -2.48 -18.75 3.53
N VAL A 55 -1.63 -17.95 4.20
CA VAL A 55 -0.41 -17.41 3.61
C VAL A 55 0.49 -18.52 3.09
N ALA A 56 1.18 -18.29 1.97
CA ALA A 56 1.96 -19.33 1.30
C ALA A 56 3.02 -19.98 2.22
N HIS A 57 3.65 -19.20 3.11
CA HIS A 57 4.71 -19.69 3.99
C HIS A 57 4.18 -20.65 5.07
N SER A 58 2.88 -20.60 5.39
CA SER A 58 2.23 -21.56 6.29
C SER A 58 2.04 -22.94 5.66
N ILE A 59 2.00 -23.01 4.32
CA ILE A 59 1.81 -24.24 3.55
C ILE A 59 3.17 -24.81 3.11
N TYR A 60 4.03 -23.96 2.55
CA TYR A 60 5.27 -24.38 1.88
C TYR A 60 6.54 -24.10 2.71
N GLY A 61 6.39 -23.48 3.87
CA GLY A 61 7.50 -23.08 4.75
C GLY A 61 8.16 -21.76 4.34
N ILE A 62 8.65 -21.03 5.34
CA ILE A 62 9.35 -19.75 5.17
C ILE A 62 10.52 -19.84 4.16
N PRO A 63 11.45 -20.82 4.25
CA PRO A 63 12.60 -20.86 3.34
C PRO A 63 12.22 -20.95 1.86
N SER A 64 11.24 -21.79 1.54
CA SER A 64 10.75 -22.00 0.16
C SER A 64 10.11 -20.73 -0.39
N VAL A 65 9.31 -20.05 0.42
CA VAL A 65 8.56 -18.87 -0.02
C VAL A 65 9.46 -17.64 -0.18
N ILE A 66 10.45 -17.45 0.70
CA ILE A 66 11.49 -16.41 0.51
C ILE A 66 12.22 -16.65 -0.82
N ASN A 67 12.67 -17.88 -1.07
CA ASN A 67 13.38 -18.21 -2.31
C ASN A 67 12.49 -17.99 -3.55
N CYS A 68 11.21 -18.40 -3.48
CA CYS A 68 10.25 -18.20 -4.57
C CYS A 68 10.00 -16.71 -4.86
N ALA A 69 9.78 -15.90 -3.83
CA ALA A 69 9.55 -14.47 -3.98
C ALA A 69 10.77 -13.76 -4.60
N ASN A 70 11.96 -14.07 -4.09
CA ASN A 70 13.21 -13.53 -4.63
C ASN A 70 13.45 -13.96 -6.07
N TYR A 71 13.15 -15.21 -6.42
CA TYR A 71 13.22 -15.69 -7.80
C TYR A 71 12.30 -14.87 -8.72
N VAL A 72 11.06 -14.61 -8.30
CA VAL A 72 10.11 -13.78 -9.07
C VAL A 72 10.58 -12.33 -9.20
N TYR A 73 11.27 -11.76 -8.20
CA TYR A 73 11.90 -10.44 -8.35
C TYR A 73 12.90 -10.40 -9.51
N PHE A 74 13.74 -11.42 -9.66
CA PHE A 74 14.72 -11.49 -10.75
C PHE A 74 14.09 -11.86 -12.10
N LEU A 75 13.03 -12.67 -12.13
CA LEU A 75 12.22 -12.84 -13.34
C LEU A 75 11.56 -11.51 -13.76
N GLY A 76 11.14 -10.69 -12.79
CA GLY A 76 10.67 -9.34 -13.05
C GLY A 76 11.74 -8.46 -13.71
N LEU A 77 12.99 -8.52 -13.22
CA LEU A 77 14.13 -7.84 -13.84
C LEU A 77 14.41 -8.35 -15.25
N GLU A 78 14.42 -9.67 -15.45
CA GLU A 78 14.58 -10.29 -16.78
C GLU A 78 13.51 -9.77 -17.75
N LYS A 79 12.25 -9.71 -17.29
CA LYS A 79 11.14 -9.20 -18.09
C LYS A 79 11.25 -7.69 -18.36
N VAL A 80 11.81 -6.90 -17.45
CA VAL A 80 12.11 -5.48 -17.70
C VAL A 80 13.14 -5.31 -18.81
N LEU A 81 14.14 -6.19 -18.91
CA LEU A 81 15.15 -6.11 -19.97
C LEU A 81 14.54 -6.26 -21.38
N THR A 82 13.42 -6.97 -21.52
CA THR A 82 12.73 -7.12 -22.81
C THR A 82 12.05 -5.83 -23.31
N LEU A 83 11.93 -4.81 -22.45
CA LEU A 83 11.44 -3.50 -22.87
C LEU A 83 12.39 -2.80 -23.85
N ASP A 84 13.67 -3.20 -23.88
CA ASP A 84 14.71 -2.69 -24.78
C ASP A 84 14.86 -1.16 -24.71
N HIS A 85 14.89 -0.64 -23.48
CA HIS A 85 15.11 0.79 -23.21
C HIS A 85 16.27 0.96 -22.22
N PRO A 86 17.27 1.81 -22.51
CA PRO A 86 18.51 1.91 -21.73
C PRO A 86 18.30 2.32 -20.27
N ASP A 87 17.23 3.08 -19.98
CA ASP A 87 16.90 3.52 -18.62
C ASP A 87 15.90 2.62 -17.88
N ALA A 88 15.35 1.56 -18.51
CA ALA A 88 14.34 0.71 -17.88
C ALA A 88 14.87 0.03 -16.61
N VAL A 89 16.08 -0.51 -16.67
CA VAL A 89 16.76 -1.11 -15.51
C VAL A 89 17.07 -0.07 -14.44
N LYS A 90 17.42 1.17 -14.81
CA LYS A 90 17.67 2.24 -13.83
C LYS A 90 16.40 2.61 -13.08
N VAL A 91 15.26 2.72 -13.78
CA VAL A 91 13.95 2.95 -13.17
C VAL A 91 13.59 1.80 -12.23
N PHE A 92 13.73 0.55 -12.70
CA PHE A 92 13.50 -0.64 -11.89
C PHE A 92 14.32 -0.63 -10.60
N THR A 93 15.64 -0.51 -10.70
CA THR A 93 16.55 -0.54 -9.54
C THR A 93 16.23 0.59 -8.57
N ARG A 94 16.02 1.82 -9.06
CA ARG A 94 15.68 2.96 -8.20
C ARG A 94 14.38 2.73 -7.44
N GLN A 95 13.34 2.23 -8.10
CA GLN A 95 12.03 2.03 -7.48
C GLN A 95 12.02 0.87 -6.49
N LEU A 96 12.76 -0.21 -6.76
CA LEU A 96 12.92 -1.31 -5.80
C LEU A 96 13.72 -0.87 -4.56
N LEU A 97 14.75 -0.05 -4.72
CA LEU A 97 15.49 0.51 -3.59
C LEU A 97 14.59 1.39 -2.71
N GLU A 98 13.76 2.26 -3.31
CA GLU A 98 12.80 3.06 -2.54
C GLU A 98 11.77 2.17 -1.82
N LEU A 99 11.23 1.15 -2.49
CA LEU A 99 10.30 0.20 -1.87
C LEU A 99 10.92 -0.44 -0.60
N HIS A 100 12.16 -0.94 -0.69
CA HIS A 100 12.83 -1.58 0.44
C HIS A 100 13.20 -0.58 1.54
N LYS A 101 13.53 0.68 1.23
CA LYS A 101 13.71 1.72 2.25
C LYS A 101 12.42 1.96 3.02
N GLY A 102 11.30 2.08 2.32
CA GLY A 102 9.98 2.24 2.94
C GLY A 102 9.63 1.05 3.83
N GLN A 103 9.75 -0.18 3.31
CA GLN A 103 9.50 -1.41 4.07
C GLN A 103 10.42 -1.52 5.30
N GLY A 104 11.71 -1.20 5.13
CA GLY A 104 12.67 -1.24 6.21
C GLY A 104 12.35 -0.27 7.35
N LEU A 105 11.85 0.93 7.03
CA LEU A 105 11.39 1.89 8.06
C LEU A 105 10.15 1.38 8.81
N ASP A 106 9.17 0.82 8.09
CA ASP A 106 7.94 0.24 8.66
C ASP A 106 8.29 -0.87 9.67
N ILE A 107 9.17 -1.79 9.27
CA ILE A 107 9.70 -2.88 10.11
C ILE A 107 10.52 -2.31 11.28
N TYR A 108 11.41 -1.35 11.02
CA TYR A 108 12.27 -0.76 12.05
C TYR A 108 11.44 -0.13 13.17
N TRP A 109 10.44 0.69 12.84
CA TRP A 109 9.58 1.31 13.85
C TRP A 109 8.84 0.27 14.67
N ARG A 110 8.23 -0.72 14.01
CA ARG A 110 7.53 -1.84 14.63
C ARG A 110 8.41 -2.63 15.60
N ASP A 111 9.62 -2.99 15.18
CA ASP A 111 10.50 -3.88 15.95
C ASP A 111 11.32 -3.15 17.02
N THR A 112 11.53 -1.83 16.87
CA THR A 112 12.12 -0.97 17.91
C THR A 112 11.08 -0.33 18.83
N TYR A 113 9.78 -0.55 18.58
CA TYR A 113 8.67 0.05 19.31
C TYR A 113 8.69 1.59 19.33
N THR A 114 9.20 2.20 18.25
CA THR A 114 9.29 3.65 18.10
C THR A 114 8.18 4.11 17.17
N CYS A 115 7.09 4.65 17.73
CA CYS A 115 5.99 5.18 16.92
C CYS A 115 6.47 6.38 16.09
N PRO A 116 6.33 6.36 14.75
CA PRO A 116 6.68 7.51 13.91
C PRO A 116 5.68 8.64 14.12
N THR A 117 6.11 9.87 13.81
CA THR A 117 5.18 10.98 13.55
C THR A 117 4.37 10.71 12.29
N GLU A 118 3.23 11.39 12.14
CA GLU A 118 2.43 11.28 10.92
C GLU A 118 3.20 11.68 9.65
N ALA A 119 4.06 12.70 9.76
CA ALA A 119 4.90 13.16 8.64
C ALA A 119 5.91 12.08 8.20
N GLU A 120 6.55 11.42 9.17
CA GLU A 120 7.48 10.31 8.90
C GLU A 120 6.74 9.11 8.30
N TYR A 121 5.58 8.75 8.84
CA TYR A 121 4.73 7.71 8.28
C TYR A 121 4.37 8.02 6.82
N LYS A 122 3.88 9.24 6.54
CA LYS A 122 3.54 9.66 5.17
C LYS A 122 4.75 9.56 4.24
N ALA A 123 5.93 9.99 4.68
CA ALA A 123 7.16 9.87 3.90
C ALA A 123 7.54 8.41 3.60
N MET A 124 7.46 7.52 4.60
CA MET A 124 7.69 6.09 4.43
C MET A 124 6.70 5.46 3.44
N VAL A 125 5.42 5.80 3.53
CA VAL A 125 4.38 5.29 2.61
C VAL A 125 4.64 5.70 1.16
N LEU A 126 5.13 6.92 0.94
CA LEU A 126 5.52 7.39 -0.40
C LEU A 126 6.66 6.54 -1.00
N GLN A 127 7.50 5.93 -0.16
CA GLN A 127 8.54 5.00 -0.58
C GLN A 127 8.00 3.58 -0.77
N LYS A 128 7.30 3.02 0.23
CA LYS A 128 6.75 1.65 0.21
C LYS A 128 5.71 1.45 -0.90
N THR A 129 4.64 2.25 -0.89
CA THR A 129 3.50 2.11 -1.80
C THR A 129 3.70 2.91 -3.08
N GLY A 130 4.29 4.11 -2.96
CA GLY A 130 4.65 4.93 -4.12
C GLY A 130 5.78 4.32 -4.96
N GLY A 131 6.62 3.44 -4.39
CA GLY A 131 7.67 2.72 -5.11
C GLY A 131 7.13 1.87 -6.25
N LEU A 132 6.09 1.06 -6.02
CA LEU A 132 5.57 0.18 -7.06
C LEU A 132 4.68 0.91 -8.08
N PHE A 133 3.91 1.93 -7.66
CA PHE A 133 3.17 2.77 -8.62
C PHE A 133 4.12 3.61 -9.49
N GLY A 134 5.17 4.17 -8.89
CA GLY A 134 6.19 4.90 -9.62
C GLY A 134 7.04 4.01 -10.53
N LEU A 135 7.11 2.70 -10.27
CA LEU A 135 7.72 1.74 -11.21
C LEU A 135 6.87 1.62 -12.47
N ALA A 136 5.58 1.31 -12.33
CA ALA A 136 4.68 1.15 -13.46
C ALA A 136 4.64 2.43 -14.32
N VAL A 137 4.32 3.57 -13.70
CA VAL A 137 4.21 4.86 -14.42
C VAL A 137 5.57 5.34 -14.90
N GLY A 138 6.64 5.14 -14.13
CA GLY A 138 8.00 5.52 -14.54
C GLY A 138 8.47 4.75 -15.78
N LEU A 139 8.17 3.44 -15.87
CA LEU A 139 8.45 2.65 -17.08
C LEU A 139 7.58 3.11 -18.25
N MET A 140 6.29 3.40 -18.02
CA MET A 140 5.39 3.91 -19.06
C MET A 140 5.88 5.25 -19.64
N GLN A 141 6.39 6.15 -18.80
CA GLN A 141 6.92 7.45 -19.23
C GLN A 141 8.13 7.34 -20.17
N LEU A 142 8.90 6.25 -20.12
CA LEU A 142 10.02 6.01 -21.04
C LEU A 142 9.54 5.87 -22.49
N PHE A 143 8.33 5.35 -22.68
CA PHE A 143 7.73 5.09 -24.00
C PHE A 143 6.65 6.12 -24.37
N SER A 144 6.56 7.22 -23.61
CA SER A 144 5.53 8.24 -23.78
C SER A 144 6.11 9.59 -24.18
N ASN A 145 5.37 10.30 -25.04
CA ASN A 145 5.61 11.72 -25.34
C ASN A 145 5.02 12.67 -24.29
N TYR A 146 4.21 12.17 -23.36
CA TYR A 146 3.63 12.97 -22.29
C TYR A 146 4.69 13.23 -21.20
N LYS A 147 5.16 14.49 -21.11
CA LYS A 147 6.27 14.89 -20.22
C LYS A 147 5.85 15.63 -18.96
N ARG A 148 4.55 15.77 -18.67
CA ARG A 148 4.13 16.41 -17.41
C ARG A 148 4.51 15.55 -16.22
N ASP A 149 4.80 16.20 -15.10
CA ASP A 149 5.12 15.50 -13.86
C ASP A 149 3.87 14.88 -13.24
N LEU A 150 3.86 13.55 -13.15
CA LEU A 150 2.80 12.75 -12.56
C LEU A 150 3.10 12.38 -11.11
N LYS A 151 4.30 12.69 -10.60
CA LYS A 151 4.74 12.32 -9.26
C LYS A 151 3.86 12.86 -8.14
N PRO A 152 3.37 14.12 -8.16
CA PRO A 152 2.47 14.61 -7.13
C PRO A 152 1.19 13.77 -7.03
N LEU A 153 0.59 13.42 -8.16
CA LEU A 153 -0.59 12.56 -8.21
C LEU A 153 -0.31 11.14 -7.73
N LEU A 154 0.81 10.56 -8.14
CA LEU A 154 1.25 9.26 -7.64
C LEU A 154 1.47 9.25 -6.13
N ASN A 155 2.00 10.33 -5.57
CA ASN A 155 2.19 10.47 -4.14
C ASN A 155 0.84 10.52 -3.41
N THR A 156 -0.11 11.34 -3.88
CA THR A 156 -1.47 11.44 -3.34
C THR A 156 -2.16 10.08 -3.36
N LEU A 157 -2.12 9.38 -4.50
CA LEU A 157 -2.70 8.05 -4.64
C LEU A 157 -2.00 7.04 -3.72
N GLY A 158 -0.67 7.05 -3.64
CA GLY A 158 0.09 6.16 -2.75
C GLY A 158 -0.34 6.28 -1.28
N LEU A 159 -0.47 7.51 -0.79
CA LEU A 159 -0.99 7.78 0.56
C LEU A 159 -2.44 7.33 0.72
N PHE A 160 -3.30 7.67 -0.24
CA PHE A 160 -4.71 7.28 -0.23
C PHE A 160 -4.87 5.75 -0.16
N PHE A 161 -4.11 5.00 -0.97
CA PHE A 161 -4.17 3.55 -1.00
C PHE A 161 -3.72 2.92 0.32
N GLN A 162 -2.62 3.40 0.91
CA GLN A 162 -2.10 2.84 2.16
C GLN A 162 -3.00 3.17 3.35
N ILE A 163 -3.40 4.44 3.52
CA ILE A 163 -4.25 4.86 4.64
C ILE A 163 -5.62 4.16 4.56
N ARG A 164 -6.13 3.94 3.35
CA ARG A 164 -7.35 3.16 3.13
C ARG A 164 -7.16 1.70 3.54
N ASP A 165 -6.01 1.09 3.27
CA ASP A 165 -5.70 -0.29 3.68
C ASP A 165 -5.60 -0.40 5.21
N ASP A 166 -4.89 0.52 5.85
CA ASP A 166 -4.77 0.63 7.30
C ASP A 166 -6.14 0.81 7.98
N TYR A 167 -7.01 1.66 7.42
CA TYR A 167 -8.39 1.82 7.88
C TYR A 167 -9.19 0.52 7.73
N ALA A 168 -9.10 -0.13 6.57
CA ALA A 168 -9.83 -1.36 6.29
C ALA A 168 -9.42 -2.51 7.23
N ASN A 169 -8.12 -2.64 7.53
CA ASN A 169 -7.59 -3.68 8.41
C ASN A 169 -8.25 -3.64 9.80
N LEU A 170 -8.49 -2.44 10.32
CA LEU A 170 -9.01 -2.24 11.68
C LEU A 170 -10.53 -2.03 11.77
N HIS A 171 -11.19 -1.61 10.69
CA HIS A 171 -12.60 -1.22 10.71
C HIS A 171 -13.53 -2.11 9.86
N SER A 172 -13.01 -2.84 8.86
CA SER A 172 -13.86 -3.54 7.89
C SER A 172 -14.11 -5.02 8.22
N LYS A 173 -15.39 -5.41 8.24
CA LYS A 173 -15.82 -6.80 8.38
C LYS A 173 -15.50 -7.66 7.15
N GLU A 174 -15.58 -7.11 5.93
CA GLU A 174 -15.13 -7.81 4.71
C GLU A 174 -13.61 -8.02 4.74
N TYR A 175 -12.86 -7.08 5.32
CA TYR A 175 -11.41 -7.18 5.38
C TYR A 175 -10.95 -8.20 6.43
N SER A 176 -11.67 -8.34 7.54
CA SER A 176 -11.41 -9.40 8.52
C SER A 176 -11.62 -10.81 7.96
N GLU A 177 -12.49 -10.98 6.97
CA GLU A 177 -12.62 -12.24 6.22
C GLU A 177 -11.41 -12.50 5.29
N ASN A 178 -10.69 -11.45 4.88
CA ASN A 178 -9.59 -11.53 3.91
C ASN A 178 -8.18 -11.59 4.53
N LYS A 179 -7.96 -10.92 5.67
CA LYS A 179 -6.67 -10.80 6.39
C LYS A 179 -6.82 -11.17 7.89
N SER A 180 -7.84 -11.93 8.29
CA SER A 180 -8.15 -12.16 9.72
C SER A 180 -8.45 -10.86 10.50
N PHE A 181 -8.97 -10.97 11.74
CA PHE A 181 -9.46 -9.81 12.48
C PHE A 181 -8.31 -8.95 13.04
N CYS A 182 -8.22 -7.69 12.58
CA CYS A 182 -7.25 -6.67 13.00
C CYS A 182 -5.81 -7.21 13.01
N GLU A 183 -5.34 -7.68 11.86
CA GLU A 183 -4.01 -8.26 11.70
C GLU A 183 -2.91 -7.26 12.06
N ASP A 184 -3.05 -5.97 11.72
CA ASP A 184 -2.07 -4.92 12.05
C ASP A 184 -1.75 -4.86 13.56
N LEU A 185 -2.73 -5.16 14.44
CA LEU A 185 -2.53 -5.21 15.88
C LEU A 185 -1.72 -6.44 16.34
N THR A 186 -1.85 -7.55 15.61
CA THR A 186 -1.06 -8.78 15.82
C THR A 186 0.36 -8.59 15.35
N GLU A 187 0.50 -7.94 14.20
CA GLU A 187 1.80 -7.57 13.62
C GLU A 187 2.52 -6.59 14.54
N GLY A 188 1.79 -5.79 15.32
CA GLY A 188 2.34 -4.73 16.18
C GLY A 188 2.70 -3.47 15.38
N LYS A 189 2.14 -3.33 14.18
CA LYS A 189 2.44 -2.28 13.22
C LYS A 189 1.86 -0.94 13.65
N PHE A 190 2.61 0.13 13.41
CA PHE A 190 2.11 1.50 13.56
C PHE A 190 1.37 1.94 12.29
N SER A 191 0.09 1.57 12.18
CA SER A 191 -0.79 2.00 11.09
C SER A 191 -1.42 3.37 11.36
N PHE A 192 -1.91 4.05 10.33
CA PHE A 192 -2.39 5.44 10.41
C PHE A 192 -3.36 5.72 11.59
N PRO A 193 -4.40 4.90 11.85
CA PRO A 193 -5.30 5.13 12.99
C PRO A 193 -4.59 4.96 14.35
N THR A 194 -3.65 4.02 14.45
CA THR A 194 -2.91 3.78 15.71
C THR A 194 -1.93 4.91 16.00
N ILE A 195 -1.25 5.44 14.98
CA ILE A 195 -0.38 6.61 15.09
C ILE A 195 -1.18 7.81 15.61
N HIS A 196 -2.34 8.10 15.02
CA HIS A 196 -3.19 9.19 15.49
C HIS A 196 -3.58 9.00 16.97
N ALA A 197 -4.03 7.81 17.37
CA ALA A 197 -4.40 7.56 18.77
C ALA A 197 -3.24 7.78 19.75
N ILE A 198 -2.04 7.33 19.39
CA ILE A 198 -0.82 7.47 20.21
C ILE A 198 -0.45 8.94 20.40
N TRP A 199 -0.48 9.73 19.33
CA TRP A 199 -0.07 11.14 19.38
C TRP A 199 -1.16 12.08 19.92
N SER A 200 -2.45 11.76 19.71
CA SER A 200 -3.57 12.58 20.21
C SER A 200 -3.85 12.37 21.70
N ARG A 201 -3.36 11.26 22.29
CA ARG A 201 -3.54 10.89 23.70
C ARG A 201 -2.20 10.51 24.35
N PRO A 202 -1.23 11.45 24.44
CA PRO A 202 0.11 11.16 24.97
C PRO A 202 0.12 10.73 26.44
N GLU A 203 -0.96 11.01 27.18
CA GLU A 203 -1.18 10.54 28.55
C GLU A 203 -1.43 9.02 28.65
N SER A 204 -1.76 8.37 27.54
CA SER A 204 -2.05 6.94 27.44
C SER A 204 -0.96 6.21 26.65
N THR A 205 -0.52 5.07 27.18
CA THR A 205 0.39 4.15 26.48
C THR A 205 -0.30 2.86 26.04
N GLN A 206 -1.63 2.86 26.07
CA GLN A 206 -2.44 1.65 25.91
C GLN A 206 -2.26 1.01 24.54
N VAL A 207 -2.30 1.81 23.46
CA VAL A 207 -2.14 1.33 22.09
C VAL A 207 -0.75 0.75 21.88
N GLN A 208 0.31 1.46 22.31
CA GLN A 208 1.69 0.99 22.21
C GLN A 208 1.90 -0.33 22.95
N ASN A 209 1.32 -0.45 24.15
CA ASN A 209 1.42 -1.68 24.94
C ASN A 209 0.72 -2.86 24.27
N ILE A 210 -0.44 -2.65 23.64
CA ILE A 210 -1.16 -3.70 22.89
C ILE A 210 -0.36 -4.12 21.65
N LEU A 211 0.13 -3.16 20.86
CA LEU A 211 0.97 -3.45 19.68
C LEU A 211 2.22 -4.26 20.07
N ARG A 212 2.85 -3.92 21.20
CA ARG A 212 4.02 -4.64 21.71
C ARG A 212 3.74 -6.09 22.08
N GLN A 213 2.52 -6.42 22.49
CA GLN A 213 2.15 -7.79 22.85
C GLN A 213 2.05 -8.72 21.64
N ARG A 214 1.89 -8.19 20.41
CA ARG A 214 1.65 -9.00 19.20
C ARG A 214 0.57 -10.06 19.40
N THR A 215 -0.51 -9.64 20.05
CA THR A 215 -1.52 -10.55 20.58
C THR A 215 -2.45 -11.07 19.50
N GLU A 216 -2.77 -12.36 19.55
CA GLU A 216 -3.85 -12.96 18.76
C GLU A 216 -5.21 -12.92 19.50
N ASN A 217 -5.24 -12.43 20.74
CA ASN A 217 -6.46 -12.39 21.55
C ASN A 217 -7.48 -11.39 20.98
N ILE A 218 -8.64 -11.92 20.58
CA ILE A 218 -9.72 -11.16 19.93
C ILE A 218 -10.29 -10.07 20.85
N ASP A 219 -10.39 -10.31 22.16
CA ASP A 219 -10.96 -9.35 23.10
C ASP A 219 -10.02 -8.16 23.33
N ILE A 220 -8.71 -8.41 23.37
CA ILE A 220 -7.70 -7.33 23.43
C ILE A 220 -7.76 -6.48 22.15
N LYS A 221 -7.88 -7.13 20.98
CA LYS A 221 -8.04 -6.43 19.70
C LYS A 221 -9.30 -5.58 19.65
N LYS A 222 -10.46 -6.14 20.05
CA LYS A 222 -11.73 -5.40 20.14
C LYS A 222 -11.64 -4.22 21.09
N TYR A 223 -10.99 -4.40 22.23
CA TYR A 223 -10.75 -3.32 23.20
C TYR A 223 -9.90 -2.20 22.59
N CYS A 224 -8.83 -2.53 21.86
CA CYS A 224 -8.03 -1.55 21.14
C CYS A 224 -8.85 -0.80 20.08
N VAL A 225 -9.62 -1.52 19.25
CA VAL A 225 -10.49 -0.91 18.22
C VAL A 225 -11.51 0.04 18.85
N HIS A 226 -12.17 -0.37 19.94
CA HIS A 226 -13.11 0.49 20.65
C HIS A 226 -12.42 1.74 21.22
N TYR A 227 -11.20 1.62 21.72
CA TYR A 227 -10.40 2.77 22.15
C TYR A 227 -10.09 3.72 20.98
N LEU A 228 -9.68 3.19 19.81
CA LEU A 228 -9.42 3.98 18.60
C LEU A 228 -10.66 4.78 18.15
N GLU A 229 -11.85 4.18 18.24
CA GLU A 229 -13.13 4.84 17.95
C GLU A 229 -13.39 5.97 18.97
N ASN A 230 -13.29 5.68 20.27
CA ASN A 230 -13.59 6.66 21.33
C ASN A 230 -12.68 7.90 21.30
N VAL A 231 -11.44 7.75 20.84
CA VAL A 231 -10.50 8.87 20.70
C VAL A 231 -10.58 9.55 19.32
N GLY A 232 -11.50 9.14 18.46
CA GLY A 232 -11.78 9.76 17.16
C GLY A 232 -10.79 9.39 16.05
N SER A 233 -9.99 8.33 16.21
CA SER A 233 -8.94 7.99 15.23
C SER A 233 -9.49 7.51 13.89
N PHE A 234 -10.62 6.79 13.92
CA PHE A 234 -11.29 6.38 12.69
C PHE A 234 -11.94 7.56 11.96
N GLU A 235 -12.55 8.51 12.69
CA GLU A 235 -13.06 9.75 12.10
C GLU A 235 -11.94 10.58 11.48
N TYR A 236 -10.83 10.78 12.21
CA TYR A 236 -9.64 11.45 11.70
C TYR A 236 -9.14 10.81 10.40
N THR A 237 -9.03 9.48 10.39
CA THR A 237 -8.59 8.71 9.21
C THR A 237 -9.54 8.89 8.03
N ARG A 238 -10.87 8.86 8.25
CA ARG A 238 -11.87 9.12 7.20
C ARG A 238 -11.75 10.54 6.64
N ASN A 239 -11.53 11.53 7.49
CA ASN A 239 -11.36 12.91 7.05
C ASN A 239 -10.09 13.07 6.20
N THR A 240 -8.96 12.49 6.62
CA THR A 240 -7.74 12.45 5.80
C THR A 240 -7.97 11.77 4.45
N LEU A 241 -8.74 10.66 4.40
CA LEU A 241 -9.08 9.99 3.14
C LEU A 241 -9.97 10.84 2.23
N LYS A 242 -10.94 11.58 2.78
CA LYS A 242 -11.77 12.54 2.04
C LYS A 242 -10.92 13.69 1.46
N GLU A 243 -9.95 14.20 2.22
CA GLU A 243 -9.01 15.23 1.78
C GLU A 243 -8.12 14.71 0.63
N LEU A 244 -7.52 13.53 0.79
CA LEU A 244 -6.69 12.90 -0.24
C LEU A 244 -7.48 12.58 -1.51
N GLU A 245 -8.73 12.14 -1.38
CA GLU A 245 -9.64 11.95 -2.51
C GLU A 245 -9.90 13.28 -3.25
N SER A 246 -10.24 14.35 -2.52
CA SER A 246 -10.48 15.66 -3.11
C SER A 246 -9.22 16.20 -3.81
N GLU A 247 -8.05 16.03 -3.19
CA GLU A 247 -6.78 16.43 -3.77
C GLU A 247 -6.45 15.63 -5.04
N ALA A 248 -6.72 14.31 -5.05
CA ALA A 248 -6.55 13.49 -6.24
C ALA A 248 -7.43 13.99 -7.39
N TYR A 249 -8.70 14.34 -7.14
CA TYR A 249 -9.58 14.89 -8.18
C TYR A 249 -9.08 16.23 -8.73
N LYS A 250 -8.65 17.16 -7.86
CA LYS A 250 -8.08 18.44 -8.29
C LYS A 250 -6.83 18.24 -9.15
N GLN A 251 -5.94 17.34 -8.73
CA GLN A 251 -4.73 17.02 -9.49
C GLN A 251 -5.06 16.39 -10.84
N ILE A 252 -6.01 15.45 -10.91
CA ILE A 252 -6.49 14.86 -12.16
C ILE A 252 -7.07 15.93 -13.09
N GLU A 253 -7.90 16.83 -12.58
CA GLU A 253 -8.47 17.93 -13.35
C GLU A 253 -7.39 18.86 -13.91
N SER A 254 -6.39 19.23 -13.09
CA SER A 254 -5.25 20.06 -13.51
C SER A 254 -4.41 19.43 -14.64
N LEU A 255 -4.43 18.09 -14.75
CA LEU A 255 -3.74 17.33 -15.78
C LEU A 255 -4.57 17.18 -17.07
N GLY A 256 -5.78 17.77 -17.13
CA GLY A 256 -6.69 17.71 -18.27
C GLY A 256 -7.82 16.70 -18.13
N GLY A 257 -8.00 16.12 -16.94
CA GLY A 257 -9.02 15.11 -16.67
C GLY A 257 -8.59 13.68 -17.04
N ASN A 258 -9.21 12.71 -16.38
CA ASN A 258 -9.02 11.27 -16.63
C ASN A 258 -10.21 10.49 -16.05
N PRO A 259 -11.24 10.19 -16.86
CA PRO A 259 -12.47 9.55 -16.38
C PRO A 259 -12.23 8.18 -15.72
N GLU A 260 -11.28 7.40 -16.23
CA GLU A 260 -10.95 6.08 -15.71
C GLU A 260 -10.33 6.17 -14.31
N LEU A 261 -9.39 7.10 -14.13
CA LEU A 261 -8.74 7.30 -12.82
C LEU A 261 -9.73 7.87 -11.79
N VAL A 262 -10.60 8.80 -12.22
CA VAL A 262 -11.67 9.32 -11.36
C VAL A 262 -12.60 8.19 -10.91
N ALA A 263 -13.07 7.36 -11.85
CA ALA A 263 -13.95 6.24 -11.53
C ALA A 263 -13.29 5.21 -10.58
N LEU A 264 -11.98 4.95 -10.77
CA LEU A 264 -11.22 4.07 -9.88
C LEU A 264 -11.14 4.64 -8.47
N VAL A 265 -10.79 5.92 -8.31
CA VAL A 265 -10.73 6.60 -7.00
C VAL A 265 -12.11 6.58 -6.34
N GLN A 266 -13.17 6.95 -7.07
CA GLN A 266 -14.56 6.90 -6.58
C GLN A 266 -14.96 5.51 -6.10
N GLN A 267 -14.63 4.46 -6.86
CA GLN A 267 -14.91 3.08 -6.47
C GLN A 267 -14.24 2.71 -5.16
N LEU A 268 -12.97 3.12 -4.98
CA LEU A 268 -12.20 2.83 -3.78
C LEU A 268 -12.67 3.62 -2.57
N SER A 269 -13.21 4.82 -2.78
CA SER A 269 -13.69 5.71 -1.72
C SER A 269 -14.96 5.24 -1.01
N LYS A 270 -15.77 4.39 -1.65
CA LYS A 270 -17.03 3.88 -1.07
C LYS A 270 -16.84 3.30 0.34
N MET A 271 -15.73 2.60 0.54
CA MET A 271 -15.38 1.91 1.79
C MET A 271 -15.37 2.80 3.04
N PHE A 272 -15.00 4.08 2.93
CA PHE A 272 -14.93 5.00 4.07
C PHE A 272 -16.06 6.03 4.09
N LYS A 273 -17.00 5.94 3.15
CA LYS A 273 -18.21 6.79 3.07
C LYS A 273 -19.46 6.06 3.53
N GLU A 274 -19.53 4.75 3.35
CA GLU A 274 -20.73 3.93 3.66
C GLU A 274 -21.02 3.77 5.17
N THR A 275 -20.13 4.22 6.06
CA THR A 275 -20.32 4.21 7.52
C THR A 275 -21.12 5.39 8.07
N GLU A 276 -21.58 6.33 7.22
CA GLU A 276 -22.40 7.47 7.63
C GLU A 276 -23.93 7.21 7.58
N ASN A 277 -24.36 5.96 7.34
CA ASN A 277 -25.78 5.57 7.32
C ASN A 277 -26.15 4.61 8.45
#